data_AF-J4X383-F1
#
_entry.id   AF-J4X383-F1
#
_cell.length_a   1.000
_cell.length_b   1.000
_cell.length_c   1.000
_cell.angle_alpha   90.00
_cell.angle_beta   90.00
_cell.angle_gamma   90.00
#
_symmetry.space_group_name_H-M   'P 1'
#
loop_
_entity.id
_entity.type
_entity.pdbx_description
1 polymer ?
#
loop_
_entity_poly.entity_id
_entity_poly.type
_entity_poly.pdbx_seq_one_letter_code
_entity_poly.pdbx_strand_id
1 'polypeptide(L)' 'MDETYIKIKGQWKYLYREVDTAGQTVDFLLTARRDAAAALRFFRKAIRHHGEPE' A
#
# COMPACT_ATOMS: atom_id res chain seq x y z
N MET A 1 0.02 -7.10 -3.27
CA MET A 1 -0.43 -6.10 -2.27
C MET A 1 -0.41 -6.73 -0.89
N ASP A 2 0.08 -5.99 0.09
CA ASP A 2 0.07 -6.38 1.50
C ASP A 2 -0.54 -5.26 2.38
N GLU A 3 -1.33 -5.62 3.40
CA GLU A 3 -1.87 -4.70 4.43
C GLU A 3 -1.26 -5.08 5.78
N THR A 4 -0.62 -4.12 6.44
CA THR A 4 -0.08 -4.31 7.79
C THR A 4 -0.33 -3.06 8.66
N TYR A 5 -0.05 -3.18 9.95
CA TYR A 5 -0.21 -2.09 10.92
C TYR A 5 1.14 -1.75 11.53
N ILE A 6 1.47 -0.46 11.52
CA ILE A 6 2.72 0.05 12.10
C ILE A 6 2.44 1.13 13.13
N LYS A 7 3.29 1.20 14.15
CA LYS A 7 3.17 2.20 15.22
C LYS A 7 4.07 3.39 14.91
N ILE A 8 3.48 4.57 14.68
CA ILE A 8 4.19 5.82 14.43
C ILE A 8 3.87 6.80 15.55
N LYS A 9 4.90 7.25 16.28
CA LYS A 9 4.76 8.17 17.42
C LYS A 9 3.69 7.73 18.42
N GLY A 10 3.64 6.43 18.72
CA GLY A 10 2.69 5.87 19.68
C GLY A 10 1.31 5.52 19.11
N GLN A 11 0.99 5.91 17.87
CA GLN A 11 -0.31 5.65 17.24
C GLN A 11 -0.21 4.55 16.19
N TRP A 12 -1.17 3.63 16.20
CA TRP A 12 -1.31 2.61 15.15
C TRP A 12 -1.84 3.23 13.87
N LYS A 13 -1.21 2.87 12.75
CA LYS A 13 -1.60 3.29 11.41
C LYS A 13 -1.60 2.10 10.47
N TYR A 14 -2.45 2.17 9.45
CA TYR A 14 -2.57 1.15 8.42
C TYR A 14 -1.59 1.47 7.30
N LEU A 15 -0.74 0.50 6.98
CA LEU A 15 0.23 0.57 5.90
C LEU A 15 -0.18 -0.42 4.83
N TYR A 16 -0.43 0.09 3.63
CA TYR A 16 -0.61 -0.69 2.42
C TYR A 16 0.69 -0.64 1.63
N ARG A 17 1.16 -1.81 1.17
CA ARG A 17 2.38 -1.93 0.37
C ARG A 17 2.06 -2.58 -0.96
N GLU A 18 2.54 -1.97 -2.03
CA GLU A 18 2.68 -2.63 -3.30
C GLU A 18 3.99 -3.41 -3.30
N VAL A 19 3.91 -4.68 -3.68
CA VAL A 19 5.04 -5.57 -3.80
C VAL A 19 5.02 -6.16 -5.20
N ASP A 20 6.18 -6.15 -5.85
CA ASP A 20 6.36 -6.79 -7.14
C ASP A 20 6.46 -8.33 -7.00
N THR A 21 6.60 -9.01 -8.12
CA THR A 21 6.73 -10.47 -8.19
C THR A 21 8.00 -11.00 -7.52
N ALA A 22 9.05 -10.18 -7.43
CA ALA A 22 10.28 -10.48 -6.69
C ALA A 22 10.15 -10.23 -5.17
N GLY A 23 9.00 -9.73 -4.72
CA GLY A 23 8.73 -9.40 -3.32
C GLY A 23 9.33 -8.07 -2.86
N GLN A 24 9.82 -7.23 -3.77
CA GLN A 24 10.32 -5.90 -3.45
C GLN A 24 9.16 -4.92 -3.32
N THR A 25 9.23 -4.04 -2.31
CA THR A 25 8.21 -3.00 -2.12
C THR A 25 8.43 -1.88 -3.12
N VAL A 26 7.43 -1.63 -3.97
CA VAL A 26 7.49 -0.63 -5.05
C VAL A 26 6.93 0.71 -4.57
N ASP A 27 5.81 0.70 -3.88
CA ASP A 27 5.16 1.91 -3.34
C ASP A 27 4.38 1.59 -2.04
N PHE A 28 4.05 2.62 -1.26
CA PHE A 28 3.32 2.48 -0.01
C PHE A 28 2.30 3.60 0.25
N LEU A 29 1.17 3.22 0.87
CA LEU A 29 0.15 4.14 1.34
C LEU A 29 -0.06 3.98 2.85
N LEU A 30 0.13 5.06 3.59
CA LEU A 30 -0.10 5.11 5.03
C LEU A 30 -1.39 5.87 5.35
N THR A 31 -2.28 5.25 6.13
CA THR A 31 -3.57 5.85 6.52
C THR A 31 -3.80 5.73 8.02
N ALA A 32 -4.51 6.70 8.60
CA ALA A 32 -4.83 6.70 10.03
C ALA A 32 -5.95 5.71 10.39
N ARG A 33 -6.78 5.34 9.41
CA ARG A 33 -7.89 4.40 9.56
C ARG A 33 -7.85 3.42 8.40
N ARG A 34 -8.43 2.24 8.59
CA ARG A 34 -8.58 1.25 7.53
C ARG A 34 -9.44 1.85 6.41
N ASP A 35 -8.85 2.08 5.25
CA ASP A 35 -9.52 2.66 4.10
C ASP A 35 -9.15 1.86 2.85
N ALA A 36 -9.90 0.77 2.65
CA ALA A 36 -9.72 -0.11 1.50
C ALA A 36 -10.02 0.61 0.17
N ALA A 37 -10.86 1.65 0.17
CA ALA A 37 -11.17 2.41 -1.03
C ALA A 37 -9.98 3.32 -1.43
N ALA A 38 -9.34 3.96 -0.45
CA ALA A 38 -8.09 4.70 -0.67
C ALA A 38 -6.97 3.77 -1.14
N ALA A 39 -6.84 2.59 -0.52
CA ALA A 39 -5.91 1.57 -0.97
C ALA A 39 -6.17 1.19 -2.43
N LEU A 40 -7.41 0.82 -2.78
CA LEU A 40 -7.76 0.45 -4.16
C LEU A 40 -7.47 1.55 -5.18
N ARG A 41 -7.77 2.82 -4.85
CA ARG A 41 -7.42 3.97 -5.72
C ARG A 41 -5.92 4.13 -5.89
N PHE A 42 -5.17 3.95 -4.81
CA PHE A 42 -3.71 3.97 -4.82
C PHE A 42 -3.16 2.86 -5.73
N PHE A 43 -3.63 1.62 -5.58
CA PHE A 43 -3.20 0.50 -6.44
C PHE A 43 -3.54 0.71 -7.91
N ARG A 44 -4.75 1.20 -8.24
CA ARG A 44 -5.11 1.51 -9.62
C ARG A 44 -4.20 2.57 -10.25
N LYS A 45 -3.72 3.52 -9.44
CA LYS A 45 -2.77 4.54 -9.90
C LYS A 45 -1.38 3.93 -10.08
N ALA A 46 -0.94 3.08 -9.15
CA ALA A 46 0.34 2.40 -9.21
C ALA A 46 0.44 1.49 -10.45
N ILE A 47 -0.57 0.65 -10.71
CA ILE A 47 -0.66 -0.18 -11.92
C ILE A 47 -0.57 0.66 -13.20
N ARG A 48 -1.20 1.84 -13.23
CA ARG A 48 -1.12 2.74 -14.39
C ARG A 48 0.28 3.33 -14.58
N HIS A 49 1.00 3.57 -13.49
CA HIS A 49 2.34 4.17 -13.53
C HIS A 49 3.46 3.15 -13.77
N HIS A 50 3.32 1.93 -13.25
CA HIS A 50 4.35 0.90 -13.24
C HIS A 50 4.08 -0.25 -14.22
N GLY A 51 2.88 -0.30 -14.84
CA GLY A 51 2.41 -1.46 -15.60
C GLY A 51 1.65 -2.44 -14.70
N GLU A 52 0.97 -3.43 -15.29
CA GLU A 52 0.41 -4.52 -14.49
C GLU A 52 1.56 -5.29 -13.82
N PRO A 53 1.49 -5.56 -12.50
CA PRO A 53 2.40 -6.51 -11.89
C PRO A 53 2.17 -7.87 -12.58
N GLU A 54 3.23 -8.49 -13.10
CA GLU A 54 3.19 -9.83 -13.70
C GLU A 54 2.70 -10.92 -12.73
#